data_AF-A0A1F5LZ07-F1
#
_entry.id   AF-A0A1F5LZ07-F1
#
_cell.length_a   1.000
_cell.length_b   1.000
_cell.length_c   1.000
_cell.angle_alpha   90.00
_cell.angle_beta   90.00
_cell.angle_gamma   90.00
#
_symmetry.space_group_name_H-M   'P 1'
#
loop_
_entity.id
_entity.type
_entity.pdbx_description
1 polymer ?
#
loop_
_entity_poly.entity_id
_entity_poly.type
_entity_poly.pdbx_seq_one_letter_code
_entity_poly.pdbx_strand_id
1 'polypeptide(L)'
;MLSTLPAELLLSIASYLDSHTDTLRLASCCRAFYPLLLPKVFTSLDLIEHRNGHLSHLVHTLASKPALAQEVRTLCVPNCWRPTSGVRYEQEVILPVLKSALGPDGNLSTWDWELQSRENSDAWTVLLLALLPNLENLVLQVPDFSNYTLEWMARIAQQESAGLTKLKNFTVVCFYVDGGLSSSHCLPILRLPSLRSFCGHMICDGGSSDEEYAEDEAFDPVSYVPDNVRYSNVTHIHLKSSCSRRGFADLIGAPKSLESFIFEHSDNPNYADDERIYAARYYPPLRRHRETLQTLTLTDEDNNHEYDYVGSFAGFSALKELRLLASHILDWNQGWSDLQKTSRNRFSDVLPLSLESLILDGLEIEHTTELAKAFKDLLLGGKYRCPNLTYLEVKGNWMHVHQSTEESNAKPRPIPAMLEEFADFKAELELLCSAVGVEFRLRDLHVEDIIKRNRSYGFWSDAL
;
A
#
# COMPACT_ATOMS: atom_id res chain seq x y z
N MET A 1 -7.41 45.40 2.60
CA MET A 1 -7.18 45.04 4.01
C MET A 1 -6.25 43.84 4.16
N LEU A 2 -6.33 42.78 3.34
CA LEU A 2 -5.34 41.68 3.42
C LEU A 2 -3.92 42.11 2.99
N SER A 3 -3.79 43.09 2.09
CA SER A 3 -2.50 43.57 1.57
C SER A 3 -1.65 44.35 2.58
N THR A 4 -2.17 44.64 3.76
CA THR A 4 -1.44 45.33 4.84
C THR A 4 -0.95 44.37 5.92
N LEU A 5 -1.23 43.07 5.79
CA LEU A 5 -0.74 42.06 6.72
C LEU A 5 0.76 41.77 6.48
N PRO A 6 1.52 41.49 7.55
CA PRO A 6 2.88 40.95 7.44
C PRO A 6 2.94 39.67 6.61
N ALA A 7 4.07 39.46 5.95
CA ALA A 7 4.30 38.33 5.05
C ALA A 7 4.12 36.98 5.78
N GLU A 8 4.53 36.90 7.04
CA GLU A 8 4.46 35.73 7.90
C GLU A 8 3.01 35.34 8.19
N LEU A 9 2.12 36.33 8.41
CA LEU A 9 0.70 36.08 8.63
C LEU A 9 0.02 35.61 7.35
N LEU A 10 0.41 36.16 6.19
CA LEU A 10 -0.10 35.71 4.90
C LEU A 10 0.32 34.28 4.57
N LEU A 11 1.57 33.91 4.86
CA LEU A 11 2.05 32.53 4.72
C LEU A 11 1.36 31.57 5.68
N SER A 12 1.09 32.02 6.92
CA SER A 12 0.32 31.23 7.89
C SER A 12 -1.13 31.02 7.42
N ILE A 13 -1.81 32.06 6.92
CA ILE A 13 -3.15 31.92 6.34
C ILE A 13 -3.13 30.94 5.16
N ALA A 14 -2.17 31.08 4.25
CA ALA A 14 -2.02 30.18 3.11
C ALA A 14 -1.72 28.74 3.53
N SER A 15 -1.12 28.51 4.71
CA SER A 15 -0.86 27.15 5.23
C SER A 15 -2.12 26.41 5.68
N TYR A 16 -3.24 27.12 5.91
CA TYR A 16 -4.55 26.54 6.19
C TYR A 16 -5.41 26.36 4.93
N LEU A 17 -4.89 26.71 3.74
CA LEU A 17 -5.56 26.43 2.48
C LEU A 17 -5.11 25.05 1.98
N ASP A 18 -5.98 24.05 2.16
CA ASP A 18 -5.67 22.67 1.74
C ASP A 18 -5.72 22.49 0.21
N SER A 19 -6.40 23.40 -0.49
CA SER A 19 -6.56 23.38 -1.95
C SER A 19 -5.45 24.15 -2.66
N HIS A 20 -4.74 23.47 -3.57
CA HIS A 20 -3.79 24.08 -4.50
C HIS A 20 -4.44 25.26 -5.26
N THR A 21 -5.67 25.06 -5.74
CA THR A 21 -6.44 26.05 -6.49
C THR A 21 -6.74 27.29 -5.66
N ASP A 22 -7.10 27.13 -4.39
CA ASP A 22 -7.40 28.26 -3.51
C ASP A 22 -6.14 29.05 -3.14
N THR A 23 -5.03 28.34 -2.91
CA THR A 23 -3.72 28.97 -2.68
C THR A 23 -3.26 29.75 -3.91
N LEU A 24 -3.43 29.20 -5.11
CA LEU A 24 -3.10 29.88 -6.37
C LEU A 24 -4.01 31.09 -6.62
N ARG A 25 -5.32 30.97 -6.34
CA ARG A 25 -6.27 32.09 -6.44
C ARG A 25 -5.89 33.21 -5.48
N LEU A 26 -5.54 32.88 -4.24
CA LEU A 26 -5.06 33.86 -3.26
C LEU A 26 -3.77 34.55 -3.73
N ALA A 27 -2.80 33.78 -4.24
CA ALA A 27 -1.58 34.33 -4.82
C ALA A 27 -1.88 35.29 -5.98
N SER A 28 -2.92 35.01 -6.75
CA SER A 28 -3.35 35.80 -7.92
C SER A 28 -4.16 37.05 -7.56
N CYS A 29 -4.66 37.19 -6.32
CA CYS A 29 -5.48 38.34 -5.92
C CYS A 29 -4.72 39.68 -5.93
N CYS A 30 -3.40 39.67 -5.73
CA CYS A 30 -2.61 40.89 -5.67
C CYS A 30 -1.16 40.67 -6.12
N ARG A 31 -0.55 41.69 -6.76
CA ARG A 31 0.87 41.66 -7.17
C ARG A 31 1.85 41.45 -6.01
N ALA A 32 1.49 41.86 -4.79
CA ALA A 32 2.31 41.65 -3.60
C ALA A 32 2.24 40.20 -3.10
N PHE A 33 1.10 39.53 -3.27
CA PHE A 33 0.88 38.17 -2.80
C PHE A 33 1.55 37.16 -3.73
N TYR A 34 1.55 37.45 -5.02
CA TYR A 34 2.07 36.56 -6.03
C TYR A 34 3.50 36.06 -5.74
N PRO A 35 4.54 36.90 -5.57
CA PRO A 35 5.90 36.41 -5.30
C PRO A 35 6.04 35.73 -3.93
N LEU A 36 5.19 36.10 -2.96
CA LEU A 36 5.25 35.55 -1.60
C LEU A 36 4.62 34.15 -1.51
N LEU A 37 3.48 33.96 -2.15
CA LEU A 37 2.67 32.74 -2.03
C LEU A 37 2.92 31.75 -3.16
N LEU A 38 3.47 32.18 -4.30
CA LEU A 38 3.77 31.27 -5.41
C LEU A 38 4.70 30.11 -5.02
N PRO A 39 5.80 30.30 -4.25
CA PRO A 39 6.61 29.17 -3.75
C PRO A 39 5.78 28.11 -3.01
N LYS A 40 4.82 28.55 -2.19
CA LYS A 40 3.93 27.69 -1.43
C LYS A 40 2.97 26.90 -2.32
N VAL A 41 2.50 27.49 -3.42
CA VAL A 41 1.67 26.80 -4.43
C VAL A 41 2.43 25.63 -5.06
N PHE A 42 3.74 25.78 -5.27
CA PHE A 42 4.57 24.73 -5.87
C PHE A 42 5.04 23.67 -4.88
N THR A 43 4.81 23.82 -3.57
CA THR A 43 5.24 22.82 -2.58
C THR A 43 4.57 21.46 -2.78
N SER A 44 3.30 21.45 -3.20
CA SER A 44 2.55 20.24 -3.51
C SER A 44 1.93 20.38 -4.90
N LEU A 45 2.34 19.50 -5.81
CA LEU A 45 1.84 19.45 -7.18
C LEU A 45 0.98 18.20 -7.33
N ASP A 46 -0.31 18.42 -7.49
CA ASP A 46 -1.26 17.37 -7.81
C ASP A 46 -1.73 17.55 -9.25
N LEU A 47 -1.36 16.61 -10.11
CA LEU A 47 -1.68 16.68 -11.53
C LEU A 47 -2.96 15.90 -11.88
N ILE A 48 -3.77 15.46 -10.90
CA ILE A 48 -5.01 14.70 -11.13
C ILE A 48 -5.99 15.37 -12.12
N GLU A 49 -6.01 16.70 -12.22
CA GLU A 49 -6.83 17.38 -13.23
C GLU A 49 -6.25 17.27 -14.66
N HIS A 50 -6.82 16.33 -15.43
CA HIS A 50 -6.48 16.05 -16.81
C HIS A 50 -6.72 17.26 -17.75
N ARG A 51 -5.66 17.97 -18.13
CA ARG A 51 -5.72 18.88 -19.30
C ARG A 51 -4.50 18.74 -20.17
N ASN A 52 -4.72 18.46 -21.45
CA ASN A 52 -3.66 18.19 -22.41
C ASN A 52 -2.52 19.23 -22.35
N GLY A 53 -1.28 18.76 -22.37
CA GLY A 53 -0.08 19.60 -22.38
C GLY A 53 0.42 20.09 -21.01
N HIS A 54 -0.37 20.02 -19.94
CA HIS A 54 0.00 20.54 -18.62
C HIS A 54 1.37 20.06 -18.12
N LEU A 55 1.68 18.77 -18.27
CA LEU A 55 2.96 18.20 -17.85
C LEU A 55 4.15 18.84 -18.58
N SER A 56 4.08 18.93 -19.92
CA SER A 56 5.12 19.59 -20.73
C SER A 56 5.26 21.08 -20.40
N HIS A 57 4.14 21.79 -20.20
CA HIS A 57 4.14 23.20 -19.79
C HIS A 57 4.74 23.40 -18.40
N LEU A 58 4.48 22.49 -17.48
CA LEU A 58 5.05 22.47 -16.14
C LEU A 58 6.56 22.24 -16.20
N VAL A 59 7.02 21.24 -16.96
CA VAL A 59 8.45 20.99 -17.20
C VAL A 59 9.13 22.23 -17.75
N HIS A 60 8.56 22.87 -18.78
CA HIS A 60 9.06 24.13 -19.31
C HIS A 60 9.15 25.24 -18.24
N THR A 61 8.10 25.38 -17.43
CA THR A 61 8.02 26.41 -16.40
C THR A 61 9.08 26.20 -15.33
N LEU A 62 9.26 24.96 -14.87
CA LEU A 62 10.23 24.60 -13.83
C LEU A 62 11.67 24.66 -14.35
N ALA A 63 11.91 24.23 -15.58
CA ALA A 63 13.21 24.40 -16.24
C ALA A 63 13.58 25.88 -16.36
N SER A 64 12.61 26.74 -16.68
CA SER A 64 12.82 28.20 -16.79
C SER A 64 12.90 28.91 -15.44
N LYS A 65 12.39 28.29 -14.37
CA LYS A 65 12.33 28.86 -13.01
C LYS A 65 12.79 27.84 -11.96
N PRO A 66 14.11 27.55 -11.89
CA PRO A 66 14.64 26.52 -10.98
C PRO A 66 14.32 26.78 -9.50
N ALA A 67 14.17 28.05 -9.10
CA ALA A 67 13.76 28.41 -7.75
C ALA A 67 12.40 27.80 -7.36
N LEU A 68 11.44 27.72 -8.30
CA LEU A 68 10.14 27.08 -8.03
C LEU A 68 10.28 25.55 -7.97
N ALA A 69 11.13 24.97 -8.81
CA ALA A 69 11.38 23.53 -8.82
C ALA A 69 12.00 23.04 -7.49
N GLN A 70 12.83 23.89 -6.87
CA GLN A 70 13.38 23.64 -5.54
C GLN A 70 12.34 23.67 -4.42
N GLU A 71 11.16 24.23 -4.62
CA GLU A 71 10.10 24.28 -3.60
C GLU A 71 9.22 23.05 -3.58
N VAL A 72 9.22 22.25 -4.65
CA VAL A 72 8.39 21.04 -4.75
C VAL A 72 8.85 19.99 -3.73
N ARG A 73 7.91 19.49 -2.93
CA ARG A 73 8.10 18.43 -1.92
C ARG A 73 7.21 17.23 -2.19
N THR A 74 6.02 17.46 -2.75
CA THR A 74 5.06 16.39 -3.06
C THR A 74 4.66 16.49 -4.53
N LEU A 75 4.65 15.36 -5.22
CA LEU A 75 4.20 15.23 -6.59
C LEU A 75 3.27 14.03 -6.74
N CYS A 76 2.09 14.24 -7.31
CA CYS A 76 1.18 13.19 -7.76
C CYS A 76 1.04 13.27 -9.28
N VAL A 77 1.37 12.18 -9.98
CA VAL A 77 1.25 12.06 -11.44
C VAL A 77 0.20 10.99 -11.74
N PRO A 78 -0.97 11.34 -12.29
CA PRO A 78 -2.03 10.38 -12.58
C PRO A 78 -1.76 9.58 -13.86
N ASN A 79 -2.48 8.47 -13.98
CA ASN A 79 -2.50 7.63 -15.17
C ASN A 79 -3.31 8.36 -16.25
N CYS A 80 -3.08 8.05 -17.51
CA CYS A 80 -3.88 8.56 -18.64
C CYS A 80 -3.58 10.00 -19.13
N TRP A 81 -2.32 10.41 -19.13
CA TRP A 81 -1.92 11.54 -19.99
C TRP A 81 -1.81 11.07 -21.44
N ARG A 82 -2.81 11.38 -22.27
CA ARG A 82 -2.66 11.26 -23.73
C ARG A 82 -2.24 12.62 -24.30
N PRO A 83 -1.04 12.77 -24.88
CA PRO A 83 -0.58 14.04 -25.45
C PRO A 83 -1.31 14.41 -26.77
N THR A 84 -2.65 14.44 -26.77
CA THR A 84 -3.43 14.63 -28.00
C THR A 84 -3.34 16.06 -28.56
N SER A 85 -3.05 17.07 -27.72
CA SER A 85 -2.89 18.48 -28.14
C SER A 85 -2.13 19.34 -27.11
N GLY A 86 -1.39 20.36 -27.54
CA GLY A 86 -0.84 21.37 -26.61
C GLY A 86 0.43 20.96 -25.86
N VAL A 87 1.14 19.93 -26.34
CA VAL A 87 2.52 19.67 -25.86
C VAL A 87 3.41 20.84 -26.23
N ARG A 88 4.07 21.43 -25.25
CA ARG A 88 5.10 22.44 -25.44
C ARG A 88 6.45 21.71 -25.47
N TYR A 89 7.10 21.71 -26.63
CA TYR A 89 8.44 21.20 -26.80
C TYR A 89 9.30 22.30 -27.43
N GLU A 90 10.17 22.92 -26.65
CA GLU A 90 11.21 23.84 -27.14
C GLU A 90 12.56 23.21 -26.86
N GLN A 91 13.23 22.77 -27.93
CA GLN A 91 14.46 21.99 -27.89
C GLN A 91 15.55 22.65 -27.02
N GLU A 92 15.66 23.98 -27.07
CA GLU A 92 16.63 24.77 -26.30
C GLU A 92 16.43 24.66 -24.79
N VAL A 93 15.18 24.49 -24.33
CA VAL A 93 14.84 24.35 -22.90
C VAL A 93 14.92 22.89 -22.47
N ILE A 94 14.47 21.96 -23.31
CA ILE A 94 14.30 20.56 -22.96
C ILE A 94 15.60 19.75 -23.06
N LEU A 95 16.41 19.97 -24.10
CA LEU A 95 17.65 19.20 -24.27
C LEU A 95 18.62 19.29 -23.08
N PRO A 96 18.84 20.47 -22.46
CA PRO A 96 19.68 20.55 -21.26
C PRO A 96 19.16 19.70 -20.10
N VAL A 97 17.84 19.71 -19.87
CA VAL A 97 17.19 18.90 -18.81
C VAL A 97 17.35 17.42 -19.13
N LEU A 98 17.09 17.02 -20.37
CA LEU A 98 17.21 15.64 -20.82
C LEU A 98 18.66 15.13 -20.69
N LYS A 99 19.65 15.93 -21.09
CA LYS A 99 21.07 15.60 -20.90
C LYS A 99 21.43 15.40 -19.43
N SER A 100 20.92 16.27 -18.56
CA SER A 100 21.13 16.14 -17.11
C SER A 100 20.45 14.89 -16.55
N ALA A 101 19.24 14.54 -17.04
CA ALA A 101 18.48 13.39 -16.56
C ALA A 101 19.07 12.05 -17.01
N LEU A 102 19.58 11.98 -18.24
CA LEU A 102 20.08 10.73 -18.81
C LEU A 102 21.56 10.47 -18.53
N GLY A 103 22.34 11.52 -18.26
CA GLY A 103 23.79 11.41 -18.12
C GLY A 103 24.50 11.13 -19.46
N PRO A 104 25.81 10.84 -19.43
CA PRO A 104 26.65 10.71 -20.63
C PRO A 104 26.31 9.49 -21.50
N ASP A 105 25.79 8.42 -20.88
CA ASP A 105 25.48 7.15 -21.56
C ASP A 105 24.03 7.10 -22.10
N GLY A 106 23.30 8.21 -21.98
CA GLY A 106 21.91 8.32 -22.41
C GLY A 106 21.71 8.39 -23.92
N ASN A 107 20.78 7.60 -24.46
CA ASN A 107 20.37 7.69 -25.86
C ASN A 107 19.47 8.92 -26.10
N LEU A 108 20.10 10.08 -26.27
CA LEU A 108 19.40 11.36 -26.43
C LEU A 108 18.46 11.40 -27.64
N SER A 109 18.81 10.75 -28.76
CA SER A 109 17.99 10.81 -29.98
C SER A 109 16.68 10.03 -29.84
N THR A 110 16.69 8.92 -29.12
CA THR A 110 15.46 8.15 -28.84
C THR A 110 14.52 8.96 -27.95
N TRP A 111 15.04 9.52 -26.87
CA TRP A 111 14.23 10.34 -25.96
C TRP A 111 13.73 11.64 -26.59
N ASP A 112 14.53 12.27 -27.45
CA ASP A 112 14.11 13.44 -28.22
C ASP A 112 12.93 13.12 -29.13
N TRP A 113 12.97 11.95 -29.79
CA TRP A 113 11.86 11.45 -30.60
C TRP A 113 10.61 11.14 -29.74
N GLU A 114 10.76 10.46 -28.60
CA GLU A 114 9.64 10.12 -27.69
C GLU A 114 8.91 11.36 -27.16
N LEU A 115 9.65 12.41 -26.81
CA LEU A 115 9.07 13.67 -26.34
C LEU A 115 8.30 14.41 -27.45
N GLN A 116 8.66 14.17 -28.72
CA GLN A 116 8.03 14.75 -29.90
C GLN A 116 6.88 13.90 -30.46
N SER A 117 6.91 12.58 -30.27
CA SER A 117 5.97 11.62 -30.87
C SER A 117 4.53 11.80 -30.36
N ARG A 118 4.33 12.55 -29.27
CA ARG A 118 3.02 12.84 -28.64
C ARG A 118 2.24 11.61 -28.19
N GLU A 119 2.89 10.45 -28.15
CA GLU A 119 2.25 9.19 -27.76
C GLU A 119 2.65 8.78 -26.34
N ASN A 120 3.79 9.26 -25.84
CA ASN A 120 4.32 8.84 -24.55
C ASN A 120 4.42 9.98 -23.52
N SER A 121 3.56 9.95 -22.51
CA SER A 121 3.60 10.89 -21.38
C SER A 121 4.68 10.56 -20.34
N ASP A 122 5.13 9.32 -20.28
CA ASP A 122 6.04 8.84 -19.25
C ASP A 122 7.43 9.49 -19.38
N ALA A 123 7.86 9.75 -20.62
CA ALA A 123 9.10 10.50 -20.89
C ALA A 123 9.08 11.91 -20.29
N TRP A 124 7.92 12.58 -20.28
CA TRP A 124 7.76 13.89 -19.66
C TRP A 124 7.79 13.82 -18.12
N THR A 125 7.32 12.72 -17.53
CA THR A 125 7.42 12.47 -16.09
C THR A 125 8.88 12.37 -15.66
N VAL A 126 9.73 11.70 -16.44
CA VAL A 126 11.17 11.62 -16.17
C VAL A 126 11.82 13.02 -16.14
N LEU A 127 11.51 13.86 -17.14
CA LEU A 127 12.03 15.24 -17.17
C LEU A 127 11.54 16.06 -15.98
N LEU A 128 10.27 15.88 -15.59
CA LEU A 128 9.73 16.53 -14.41
C LEU A 128 10.52 16.11 -13.17
N LEU A 129 10.66 14.82 -12.91
CA LEU A 129 11.38 14.31 -11.74
C LEU A 129 12.84 14.76 -11.68
N ALA A 130 13.52 14.83 -12.83
CA ALA A 130 14.89 15.32 -12.92
C ALA A 130 15.04 16.80 -12.48
N LEU A 131 13.98 17.59 -12.55
CA LEU A 131 13.97 19.00 -12.12
C LEU A 131 13.68 19.19 -10.63
N LEU A 132 13.31 18.14 -9.88
CA LEU A 132 12.80 18.25 -8.50
C LEU A 132 13.82 17.73 -7.47
N PRO A 133 14.88 18.48 -7.14
CA PRO A 133 15.95 18.00 -6.27
C PRO A 133 15.51 17.79 -4.81
N ASN A 134 14.38 18.38 -4.41
CA ASN A 134 13.89 18.35 -3.04
C ASN A 134 12.60 17.53 -2.89
N LEU A 135 12.25 16.70 -3.86
CA LEU A 135 11.06 15.86 -3.80
C LEU A 135 11.16 14.88 -2.61
N GLU A 136 10.12 14.85 -1.77
CA GLU A 136 10.04 13.99 -0.58
C GLU A 136 8.94 12.92 -0.71
N ASN A 137 7.84 13.24 -1.39
CA ASN A 137 6.70 12.35 -1.59
C ASN A 137 6.36 12.26 -3.07
N LEU A 138 6.29 11.05 -3.59
CA LEU A 138 5.96 10.78 -4.99
C LEU A 138 4.86 9.74 -5.08
N VAL A 139 3.77 10.08 -5.76
CA VAL A 139 2.73 9.16 -6.20
C VAL A 139 2.79 9.08 -7.72
N LEU A 140 3.12 7.90 -8.25
CA LEU A 140 3.12 7.61 -9.67
C LEU A 140 2.02 6.62 -9.99
N GLN A 141 1.14 6.97 -10.91
CA GLN A 141 0.26 5.99 -11.53
C GLN A 141 0.85 5.60 -12.89
N VAL A 142 1.17 4.32 -13.06
CA VAL A 142 1.95 3.84 -14.20
C VAL A 142 1.01 3.28 -15.27
N PRO A 143 1.14 3.70 -16.54
CA PRO A 143 0.39 3.13 -17.65
C PRO A 143 0.97 1.78 -18.09
N ASP A 144 0.13 0.98 -18.76
CA ASP A 144 0.40 -0.40 -19.18
C ASP A 144 1.60 -0.58 -20.14
N PHE A 145 1.97 0.45 -20.92
CA PHE A 145 2.88 0.29 -22.05
C PHE A 145 4.26 0.94 -21.90
N SER A 146 4.51 1.74 -20.87
CA SER A 146 5.78 2.47 -20.74
C SER A 146 6.28 2.56 -19.30
N ASN A 147 7.51 2.06 -19.11
CA ASN A 147 8.20 2.01 -17.84
C ASN A 147 9.42 2.96 -17.77
N TYR A 148 9.52 3.96 -18.66
CA TYR A 148 10.65 4.89 -18.70
C TYR A 148 10.92 5.55 -17.34
N THR A 149 9.87 5.94 -16.61
CA THR A 149 10.02 6.55 -15.28
C THR A 149 10.57 5.55 -14.28
N LEU A 150 10.03 4.34 -14.22
CA LEU A 150 10.50 3.31 -13.29
C LEU A 150 11.92 2.84 -13.61
N GLU A 151 12.23 2.63 -14.90
CA GLU A 151 13.57 2.28 -15.38
C GLU A 151 14.58 3.39 -15.07
N TRP A 152 14.20 4.65 -15.30
CA TRP A 152 15.04 5.79 -14.95
C TRP A 152 15.30 5.87 -13.45
N MET A 153 14.25 5.72 -12.63
CA MET A 153 14.35 5.69 -11.17
C MET A 153 15.24 4.53 -10.68
N ALA A 154 15.07 3.34 -11.28
CA ALA A 154 15.90 2.17 -10.99
C ALA A 154 17.37 2.44 -11.31
N ARG A 155 17.64 3.05 -12.47
CA ARG A 155 19.01 3.40 -12.89
C ARG A 155 19.67 4.41 -11.96
N ILE A 156 18.98 5.49 -11.58
CA ILE A 156 19.56 6.49 -10.65
C ILE A 156 19.83 5.88 -9.27
N ALA A 157 18.98 4.96 -8.83
CA ALA A 157 19.13 4.27 -7.56
C ALA A 157 20.30 3.28 -7.57
N GLN A 158 20.63 2.69 -8.73
CA GLN A 158 21.80 1.83 -8.91
C GLN A 158 23.11 2.61 -9.07
N GLN A 159 23.07 3.78 -9.72
CA GLN A 159 24.25 4.60 -10.00
C GLN A 159 24.62 5.55 -8.86
N GLU A 160 23.86 5.56 -7.76
CA GLU A 160 24.00 6.51 -6.65
C GLU A 160 24.07 7.98 -7.13
N SER A 161 23.32 8.30 -8.19
CA SER A 161 23.37 9.62 -8.81
C SER A 161 22.60 10.67 -7.99
N ALA A 162 22.82 11.95 -8.29
CA ALA A 162 22.27 13.06 -7.51
C ALA A 162 20.73 13.23 -7.57
N GLY A 163 20.01 12.35 -8.28
CA GLY A 163 18.56 12.42 -8.44
C GLY A 163 17.79 11.86 -7.25
N LEU A 164 16.66 12.50 -6.91
CA LEU A 164 15.69 12.02 -5.90
C LEU A 164 16.29 11.69 -4.52
N THR A 165 17.41 12.31 -4.15
CA THR A 165 18.15 12.01 -2.91
C THR A 165 17.37 12.34 -1.64
N LYS A 166 16.30 13.14 -1.72
CA LYS A 166 15.40 13.49 -0.60
C LYS A 166 14.08 12.71 -0.60
N LEU A 167 13.87 11.82 -1.56
CA LEU A 167 12.62 11.06 -1.66
C LEU A 167 12.49 10.13 -0.45
N LYS A 168 11.42 10.32 0.34
CA LYS A 168 11.12 9.55 1.57
C LYS A 168 10.01 8.55 1.34
N ASN A 169 8.98 8.94 0.60
CA ASN A 169 7.78 8.16 0.37
C ASN A 169 7.55 7.98 -1.13
N PHE A 170 7.47 6.74 -1.57
CA PHE A 170 7.19 6.39 -2.95
C PHE A 170 5.95 5.51 -3.01
N THR A 171 4.94 5.96 -3.75
CA THR A 171 3.73 5.21 -4.04
C THR A 171 3.66 4.97 -5.54
N VAL A 172 3.50 3.70 -5.93
CA VAL A 172 3.26 3.29 -7.30
C VAL A 172 1.90 2.64 -7.40
N VAL A 173 1.12 3.04 -8.41
CA VAL A 173 -0.26 2.58 -8.58
C VAL A 173 -0.45 2.09 -10.01
N CYS A 174 -0.82 0.82 -10.15
CA CYS A 174 -1.14 0.22 -11.42
C CYS A 174 -2.65 -0.06 -11.48
N PHE A 175 -3.32 0.29 -12.59
CA PHE A 175 -4.79 0.20 -12.73
C PHE A 175 -5.27 -0.57 -13.96
N TYR A 176 -4.37 -0.86 -14.92
CA TYR A 176 -4.77 -1.36 -16.25
C TYR A 176 -3.84 -2.43 -16.82
N VAL A 177 -2.82 -2.86 -16.07
CA VAL A 177 -1.96 -3.96 -16.53
C VAL A 177 -2.67 -5.27 -16.19
N ASP A 178 -3.05 -6.00 -17.23
CA ASP A 178 -3.39 -7.41 -17.13
C ASP A 178 -2.18 -8.12 -16.49
N GLY A 179 -2.26 -8.39 -15.18
CA GLY A 179 -1.20 -9.07 -14.40
C GLY A 179 -0.43 -8.22 -13.40
N GLY A 180 -0.78 -6.93 -13.26
CA GLY A 180 -0.11 -6.03 -12.32
C GLY A 180 1.35 -5.70 -12.69
N LEU A 181 1.98 -4.87 -11.87
CA LEU A 181 3.36 -4.43 -12.05
C LEU A 181 4.33 -5.39 -11.35
N SER A 182 5.25 -5.99 -12.10
CA SER A 182 6.29 -6.85 -11.52
C SER A 182 7.09 -6.12 -10.43
N SER A 183 7.25 -6.77 -9.28
CA SER A 183 8.05 -6.30 -8.15
C SER A 183 9.48 -5.94 -8.55
N SER A 184 10.02 -6.62 -9.57
CA SER A 184 11.36 -6.41 -10.14
C SER A 184 11.60 -4.98 -10.62
N HIS A 185 10.58 -4.27 -11.11
CA HIS A 185 10.69 -2.87 -11.51
C HIS A 185 10.85 -1.92 -10.31
N CYS A 186 10.32 -2.30 -9.14
CA CYS A 186 10.36 -1.47 -7.94
C CYS A 186 11.59 -1.76 -7.07
N LEU A 187 12.12 -2.99 -7.10
CA LEU A 187 13.23 -3.41 -6.25
C LEU A 187 14.44 -2.47 -6.30
N PRO A 188 15.01 -2.11 -7.48
CA PRO A 188 16.17 -1.23 -7.51
C PRO A 188 15.91 0.14 -6.92
N ILE A 189 14.67 0.65 -7.02
CA ILE A 189 14.27 1.97 -6.52
C ILE A 189 14.38 2.03 -4.98
N LEU A 190 14.23 0.90 -4.29
CA LEU A 190 14.40 0.82 -2.84
C LEU A 190 15.83 1.16 -2.38
N ARG A 191 16.82 1.24 -3.29
CA ARG A 191 18.20 1.70 -3.01
C ARG A 191 18.30 3.20 -2.74
N LEU A 192 17.26 3.98 -3.08
CA LEU A 192 17.30 5.42 -2.86
C LEU A 192 17.59 5.74 -1.38
N PRO A 193 18.59 6.60 -1.09
CA PRO A 193 19.19 6.68 0.24
C PRO A 193 18.23 7.20 1.32
N SER A 194 17.35 8.12 0.95
CA SER A 194 16.37 8.72 1.86
C SER A 194 15.03 7.99 1.87
N LEU A 195 14.82 6.97 1.04
CA LEU A 195 13.54 6.29 0.97
C LEU A 195 13.29 5.52 2.27
N ARG A 196 12.09 5.69 2.82
CA ARG A 196 11.64 5.11 4.10
C ARG A 196 10.34 4.35 3.97
N SER A 197 9.44 4.79 3.08
CA SER A 197 8.16 4.13 2.83
C SER A 197 7.98 3.82 1.35
N PHE A 198 7.55 2.60 1.07
CA PHE A 198 7.14 2.15 -0.25
C PHE A 198 5.69 1.66 -0.18
N CYS A 199 4.84 2.18 -1.04
CA CYS A 199 3.48 1.71 -1.24
C CYS A 199 3.31 1.26 -2.69
N GLY A 200 2.79 0.05 -2.89
CA GLY A 200 2.48 -0.49 -4.20
C GLY A 200 1.01 -0.88 -4.28
N HIS A 201 0.38 -0.64 -5.42
CA HIS A 201 -0.94 -1.16 -5.73
C HIS A 201 -0.88 -1.98 -7.01
N MET A 202 -1.49 -3.17 -7.01
CA MET A 202 -1.38 -4.13 -8.12
C MET A 202 0.08 -4.49 -8.41
N ILE A 203 0.85 -4.82 -7.37
CA ILE A 203 2.22 -5.32 -7.50
C ILE A 203 2.20 -6.83 -7.49
N CYS A 204 2.93 -7.45 -8.41
CA CYS A 204 2.96 -8.88 -8.59
C CYS A 204 4.39 -9.44 -8.46
N ASP A 205 4.53 -10.60 -7.83
CA ASP A 205 5.81 -11.30 -7.68
C ASP A 205 5.65 -12.78 -8.02
N GLY A 206 6.41 -13.21 -9.02
CA GLY A 206 6.24 -14.50 -9.69
C GLY A 206 6.29 -14.35 -11.21
N GLY A 207 6.39 -15.50 -11.86
CA GLY A 207 6.41 -15.66 -13.29
C GLY A 207 5.10 -15.34 -13.99
N SER A 208 5.22 -14.94 -15.25
CA SER A 208 4.09 -14.77 -16.17
C SER A 208 4.07 -15.84 -17.28
N SER A 209 5.08 -16.70 -17.35
CA SER A 209 5.19 -17.78 -18.34
C SER A 209 5.16 -19.15 -17.68
N ASP A 210 4.61 -20.17 -18.37
CA ASP A 210 4.43 -21.53 -17.84
C ASP A 210 5.72 -22.14 -17.23
N GLU A 211 6.89 -21.78 -17.75
CA GLU A 211 8.18 -22.21 -17.20
C GLU A 211 8.45 -21.55 -15.84
N GLU A 212 8.28 -20.23 -15.73
CA GLU A 212 8.42 -19.50 -14.47
C GLU A 212 7.35 -19.90 -13.44
N TYR A 213 6.16 -20.33 -13.89
CA TYR A 213 5.15 -20.95 -13.02
C TYR A 213 5.67 -22.21 -12.35
N ALA A 214 6.30 -23.11 -13.11
CA ALA A 214 6.87 -24.32 -12.56
C ALA A 214 8.00 -24.01 -11.56
N GLU A 215 8.77 -22.96 -11.81
CA GLU A 215 9.78 -22.45 -10.88
C GLU A 215 9.15 -21.87 -9.60
N ASP A 216 8.05 -21.14 -9.72
CA ASP A 216 7.31 -20.58 -8.59
C ASP A 216 6.68 -21.68 -7.74
N GLU A 217 6.13 -22.73 -8.34
CA GLU A 217 5.60 -23.89 -7.61
C GLU A 217 6.72 -24.62 -6.86
N ALA A 218 7.89 -24.74 -7.48
CA ALA A 218 9.08 -25.33 -6.86
C ALA A 218 9.81 -24.38 -5.87
N PHE A 219 9.33 -23.15 -5.70
CA PHE A 219 10.00 -22.15 -4.86
C PHE A 219 10.01 -22.57 -3.38
N ASP A 220 11.23 -22.76 -2.85
CA ASP A 220 11.44 -23.00 -1.43
C ASP A 220 11.88 -21.69 -0.72
N PRO A 221 10.99 -21.06 0.07
CA PRO A 221 11.30 -19.82 0.76
C PRO A 221 12.37 -20.00 1.86
N VAL A 222 12.60 -21.24 2.33
CA VAL A 222 13.57 -21.52 3.41
C VAL A 222 15.01 -21.51 2.87
N SER A 223 15.24 -22.07 1.68
CA SER A 223 16.57 -22.05 1.03
C SER A 223 16.84 -20.76 0.26
N TYR A 224 15.82 -19.95 -0.04
CA TYR A 224 15.97 -18.73 -0.81
C TYR A 224 16.72 -17.62 -0.05
N VAL A 225 17.83 -17.17 -0.64
CA VAL A 225 18.58 -15.99 -0.21
C VAL A 225 18.49 -14.96 -1.34
N PRO A 226 17.76 -13.85 -1.14
CA PRO A 226 17.71 -12.77 -2.12
C PRO A 226 19.12 -12.27 -2.45
N ASP A 227 19.43 -11.98 -3.72
CA ASP A 227 20.71 -11.34 -4.11
C ASP A 227 20.84 -9.90 -3.58
N ASN A 228 19.74 -9.40 -3.04
CA ASN A 228 19.44 -8.01 -2.85
C ASN A 228 19.34 -7.71 -1.32
N VAL A 229 19.98 -8.51 -0.47
CA VAL A 229 19.84 -8.41 1.00
C VAL A 229 20.35 -7.06 1.54
N ARG A 230 19.50 -6.38 2.33
CA ARG A 230 19.88 -5.28 3.25
C ARG A 230 20.58 -4.07 2.60
N TYR A 231 20.30 -3.76 1.34
CA TYR A 231 20.79 -2.50 0.75
C TYR A 231 19.86 -1.31 1.04
N SER A 232 18.59 -1.56 1.37
CA SER A 232 17.57 -0.51 1.48
C SER A 232 17.43 0.04 2.91
N ASN A 233 17.14 1.33 3.00
CA ASN A 233 16.79 2.02 4.25
C ASN A 233 15.26 2.12 4.44
N VAL A 234 14.46 1.48 3.59
CA VAL A 234 13.01 1.40 3.73
C VAL A 234 12.65 0.67 5.01
N THR A 235 11.69 1.20 5.76
CA THR A 235 11.18 0.60 7.00
C THR A 235 9.68 0.26 6.91
N HIS A 236 8.96 0.81 5.93
CA HIS A 236 7.53 0.58 5.74
C HIS A 236 7.24 0.11 4.31
N ILE A 237 6.61 -1.04 4.16
CA ILE A 237 6.13 -1.56 2.89
C ILE A 237 4.62 -1.80 3.01
N HIS A 238 3.84 -1.23 2.09
CA HIS A 238 2.40 -1.46 1.96
C HIS A 238 2.07 -1.89 0.54
N LEU A 239 1.52 -3.09 0.37
CA LEU A 239 1.09 -3.64 -0.90
C LEU A 239 -0.43 -3.83 -0.85
N LYS A 240 -1.14 -3.24 -1.82
CA LYS A 240 -2.60 -3.24 -1.90
C LYS A 240 -3.10 -3.88 -3.17
N SER A 241 -4.09 -4.76 -3.07
CA SER A 241 -4.61 -5.51 -4.22
C SER A 241 -3.45 -6.06 -5.05
N SER A 242 -2.53 -6.75 -4.36
CA SER A 242 -1.28 -7.26 -4.90
C SER A 242 -1.26 -8.78 -4.77
N CYS A 243 -0.46 -9.49 -5.55
CA CYS A 243 -0.35 -10.94 -5.43
C CYS A 243 1.11 -11.39 -5.45
N SER A 244 1.43 -12.49 -4.77
CA SER A 244 2.77 -13.06 -4.85
C SER A 244 2.75 -14.56 -4.65
N ARG A 245 3.40 -15.26 -5.58
CA ARG A 245 3.74 -16.67 -5.38
C ARG A 245 4.96 -16.84 -4.52
N ARG A 246 5.95 -15.94 -4.56
CA ARG A 246 7.21 -16.11 -3.80
C ARG A 246 7.20 -15.44 -2.42
N GLY A 247 6.04 -14.99 -1.95
CA GLY A 247 5.89 -14.31 -0.65
C GLY A 247 6.60 -12.96 -0.57
N PHE A 248 6.82 -12.29 -1.71
CA PHE A 248 7.58 -11.04 -1.83
C PHE A 248 8.96 -11.11 -1.17
N ALA A 249 9.63 -12.27 -1.26
CA ALA A 249 10.88 -12.53 -0.54
C ALA A 249 11.97 -11.48 -0.83
N ASP A 250 12.06 -11.01 -2.07
CA ASP A 250 12.99 -9.95 -2.47
C ASP A 250 12.64 -8.57 -1.93
N LEU A 251 11.35 -8.21 -1.88
CA LEU A 251 10.89 -6.92 -1.36
C LEU A 251 11.05 -6.86 0.17
N ILE A 252 10.71 -7.95 0.87
CA ILE A 252 10.89 -8.07 2.32
C ILE A 252 12.38 -8.19 2.68
N GLY A 253 13.19 -8.82 1.82
CA GLY A 253 14.64 -9.01 2.04
C GLY A 253 15.50 -7.76 1.80
N ALA A 254 15.04 -6.82 0.99
CA ALA A 254 15.79 -5.61 0.63
C ALA A 254 16.06 -4.63 1.80
N PRO A 255 15.09 -4.33 2.69
CA PRO A 255 15.28 -3.53 3.90
C PRO A 255 16.36 -4.02 4.85
N LYS A 256 17.05 -3.09 5.52
CA LYS A 256 17.96 -3.40 6.65
C LYS A 256 17.22 -3.74 7.94
N SER A 257 16.12 -3.04 8.19
CA SER A 257 15.35 -3.07 9.44
C SER A 257 13.90 -2.74 9.13
N LEU A 258 13.14 -3.71 8.62
CA LEU A 258 11.74 -3.51 8.31
C LEU A 258 10.93 -3.38 9.61
N GLU A 259 10.10 -2.34 9.71
CA GLU A 259 9.27 -2.02 10.88
C GLU A 259 7.78 -2.32 10.61
N SER A 260 7.31 -2.12 9.38
CA SER A 260 5.92 -2.38 9.00
C SER A 260 5.82 -3.08 7.66
N PHE A 261 5.10 -4.19 7.61
CA PHE A 261 4.72 -4.88 6.38
C PHE A 261 3.21 -5.09 6.35
N ILE A 262 2.55 -4.47 5.37
CA ILE A 262 1.11 -4.60 5.15
C ILE A 262 0.91 -5.13 3.74
N PHE A 263 0.25 -6.26 3.64
CA PHE A 263 -0.09 -6.92 2.40
C PHE A 263 -1.59 -7.24 2.38
N GLU A 264 -2.27 -6.67 1.39
CA GLU A 264 -3.66 -6.94 1.05
C GLU A 264 -3.64 -7.69 -0.29
N HIS A 265 -3.86 -9.01 -0.22
CA HIS A 265 -3.92 -9.91 -1.36
C HIS A 265 -5.18 -9.63 -2.19
N SER A 266 -5.04 -9.68 -3.50
CA SER A 266 -6.16 -9.80 -4.45
C SER A 266 -5.82 -10.86 -5.48
N ASP A 267 -6.86 -11.42 -6.11
CA ASP A 267 -6.70 -12.37 -7.19
C ASP A 267 -5.82 -11.83 -8.33
N ASN A 268 -5.03 -12.73 -8.92
CA ASN A 268 -4.25 -12.41 -10.09
C ASN A 268 -5.18 -12.40 -11.32
N PRO A 269 -5.46 -11.24 -11.94
CA PRO A 269 -6.40 -11.15 -13.04
C PRO A 269 -5.96 -11.96 -14.27
N ASN A 270 -4.68 -12.31 -14.37
CA ASN A 270 -4.17 -13.09 -15.50
C ASN A 270 -4.45 -14.59 -15.40
N TYR A 271 -4.73 -15.12 -14.22
CA TYR A 271 -4.83 -16.56 -14.01
C TYR A 271 -5.89 -16.86 -12.96
N ALA A 272 -7.10 -17.15 -13.45
CA ALA A 272 -8.26 -17.55 -12.65
C ALA A 272 -8.05 -18.83 -11.83
N ASP A 273 -6.95 -19.56 -12.04
CA ASP A 273 -6.65 -20.81 -11.31
C ASP A 273 -5.74 -20.59 -10.09
N ASP A 274 -5.17 -19.39 -9.91
CA ASP A 274 -4.26 -19.05 -8.79
C ASP A 274 -4.77 -17.87 -7.97
N GLU A 275 -5.86 -18.14 -7.26
CA GLU A 275 -6.59 -17.24 -6.36
C GLU A 275 -6.07 -17.31 -4.91
N ARG A 276 -4.89 -17.89 -4.69
CA ARG A 276 -4.46 -18.32 -3.35
C ARG A 276 -3.33 -17.46 -2.82
N ILE A 277 -3.43 -17.16 -1.53
CA ILE A 277 -2.33 -16.58 -0.77
C ILE A 277 -1.44 -17.70 -0.22
N TYR A 278 -0.20 -17.78 -0.69
CA TYR A 278 0.82 -18.70 -0.17
C TYR A 278 1.42 -18.16 1.14
N ALA A 279 0.60 -18.08 2.18
CA ALA A 279 0.88 -17.44 3.46
C ALA A 279 2.18 -17.94 4.14
N ALA A 280 2.51 -19.24 4.06
CA ALA A 280 3.74 -19.81 4.62
C ALA A 280 5.02 -19.24 3.98
N ARG A 281 4.95 -18.78 2.73
CA ARG A 281 6.12 -18.25 1.99
C ARG A 281 6.61 -16.89 2.52
N TYR A 282 5.75 -16.16 3.24
CA TYR A 282 6.10 -14.88 3.85
C TYR A 282 6.97 -15.03 5.10
N TYR A 283 6.89 -16.14 5.82
CA TYR A 283 7.54 -16.26 7.12
C TYR A 283 9.07 -16.27 7.07
N PRO A 284 9.74 -17.04 6.17
CA PRO A 284 11.20 -17.04 6.11
C PRO A 284 11.85 -15.67 5.87
N PRO A 285 11.39 -14.82 4.92
CA PRO A 285 11.96 -13.48 4.77
C PRO A 285 11.63 -12.55 5.94
N LEU A 286 10.42 -12.64 6.53
CA LEU A 286 10.03 -11.84 7.70
C LEU A 286 10.87 -12.13 8.94
N ARG A 287 11.31 -13.39 9.13
CA ARG A 287 12.14 -13.81 10.28
C ARG A 287 13.43 -13.00 10.42
N ARG A 288 13.95 -12.44 9.33
CA ARG A 288 15.14 -11.57 9.33
C ARG A 288 14.93 -10.25 10.08
N HIS A 289 13.67 -9.83 10.23
CA HIS A 289 13.25 -8.58 10.87
C HIS A 289 12.59 -8.80 12.23
N ARG A 290 12.79 -9.98 12.86
CA ARG A 290 12.17 -10.33 14.16
C ARG A 290 12.41 -9.30 15.27
N GLU A 291 13.51 -8.56 15.19
CA GLU A 291 13.94 -7.56 16.18
C GLU A 291 13.45 -6.14 15.85
N THR A 292 12.91 -5.91 14.64
CA THR A 292 12.55 -4.58 14.14
C THR A 292 11.09 -4.47 13.70
N LEU A 293 10.47 -5.57 13.24
CA LEU A 293 9.10 -5.60 12.72
C LEU A 293 8.11 -5.38 13.86
N GLN A 294 7.36 -4.28 13.77
CA GLN A 294 6.35 -3.82 14.73
C GLN A 294 4.93 -4.10 14.27
N THR A 295 4.67 -3.99 12.96
CA THR A 295 3.34 -4.18 12.37
C THR A 295 3.42 -5.19 11.23
N LEU A 296 2.59 -6.24 11.31
CA LEU A 296 2.40 -7.23 10.25
C LEU A 296 0.91 -7.36 9.93
N THR A 297 0.56 -7.16 8.67
CA THR A 297 -0.78 -7.44 8.14
C THR A 297 -0.65 -8.30 6.90
N LEU A 298 -1.24 -9.50 6.91
CA LEU A 298 -1.44 -10.34 5.72
C LEU A 298 -2.93 -10.65 5.62
N THR A 299 -3.62 -10.04 4.68
CA THR A 299 -5.07 -10.20 4.48
C THR A 299 -5.39 -10.53 3.04
N ASP A 300 -6.57 -11.09 2.82
CA ASP A 300 -7.09 -11.48 1.51
C ASP A 300 -8.42 -10.76 1.27
N GLU A 301 -8.54 -10.05 0.15
CA GLU A 301 -9.78 -9.35 -0.24
C GLU A 301 -10.95 -10.33 -0.42
N ASP A 302 -10.70 -11.51 -0.98
CA ASP A 302 -11.73 -12.49 -1.33
C ASP A 302 -11.99 -13.51 -0.21
N ASN A 303 -11.24 -13.43 0.88
CA ASN A 303 -11.29 -14.35 2.02
C ASN A 303 -11.22 -15.81 1.58
N ASN A 304 -10.33 -16.15 0.64
CA ASN A 304 -10.21 -17.53 0.19
C ASN A 304 -9.74 -18.42 1.35
N HIS A 305 -10.45 -19.52 1.58
CA HIS A 305 -10.41 -20.30 2.83
C HIS A 305 -9.33 -21.37 2.83
N GLU A 306 -8.19 -21.14 2.17
CA GLU A 306 -7.10 -22.11 2.21
C GLU A 306 -6.36 -22.09 3.55
N TYR A 307 -6.07 -23.28 4.06
CA TYR A 307 -5.38 -23.47 5.32
C TYR A 307 -3.86 -23.49 5.07
N ASP A 308 -3.25 -22.32 4.98
CA ASP A 308 -1.79 -22.19 4.92
C ASP A 308 -1.23 -21.52 6.19
N TYR A 309 -0.60 -22.33 7.05
CA TYR A 309 -0.04 -21.83 8.30
C TYR A 309 1.22 -21.00 8.05
N VAL A 310 1.19 -19.72 8.43
CA VAL A 310 2.29 -18.79 8.17
C VAL A 310 3.56 -19.20 8.91
N GLY A 311 3.46 -19.50 10.21
CA GLY A 311 4.62 -19.76 11.07
C GLY A 311 4.49 -19.15 12.46
N SER A 312 5.47 -19.42 13.33
CA SER A 312 5.46 -18.94 14.72
C SER A 312 6.13 -17.58 14.87
N PHE A 313 5.38 -16.59 15.33
CA PHE A 313 5.87 -15.24 15.64
C PHE A 313 6.43 -15.09 17.06
N ALA A 314 6.50 -16.16 17.87
CA ALA A 314 6.93 -16.08 19.26
C ALA A 314 8.34 -15.46 19.45
N GLY A 315 9.19 -15.60 18.42
CA GLY A 315 10.54 -15.02 18.39
C GLY A 315 10.64 -13.57 17.93
N PHE A 316 9.52 -12.92 17.60
CA PHE A 316 9.50 -11.52 17.14
C PHE A 316 9.39 -10.60 18.36
N SER A 317 10.51 -10.02 18.79
CA SER A 317 10.57 -9.23 20.02
C SER A 317 10.04 -7.81 19.90
N ALA A 318 9.84 -7.32 18.68
CA ALA A 318 9.34 -5.97 18.40
C ALA A 318 7.88 -5.93 17.91
N LEU A 319 7.28 -7.09 17.61
CA LEU A 319 5.96 -7.15 16.95
C LEU A 319 4.85 -6.77 17.93
N LYS A 320 4.15 -5.68 17.63
CA LYS A 320 3.08 -5.09 18.44
C LYS A 320 1.71 -5.30 17.83
N GLU A 321 1.62 -5.22 16.51
CA GLU A 321 0.37 -5.33 15.77
C GLU A 321 0.44 -6.50 14.80
N LEU A 322 -0.47 -7.46 14.95
CA LEU A 322 -0.58 -8.62 14.08
C LEU A 322 -2.00 -8.72 13.53
N ARG A 323 -2.13 -8.69 12.21
CA ARG A 323 -3.38 -8.94 11.50
C ARG A 323 -3.20 -10.05 10.47
N LEU A 324 -3.95 -11.14 10.62
CA LEU A 324 -3.89 -12.31 9.74
C LEU A 324 -5.29 -12.89 9.55
N LEU A 325 -5.48 -13.74 8.55
CA LEU A 325 -6.62 -14.66 8.52
C LEU A 325 -6.52 -15.66 9.68
N ALA A 326 -7.66 -16.02 10.27
CA ALA A 326 -7.74 -16.98 11.37
C ALA A 326 -7.21 -18.38 10.96
N SER A 327 -7.34 -18.74 9.68
CA SER A 327 -6.77 -19.96 9.09
C SER A 327 -5.24 -19.95 9.02
N HIS A 328 -4.60 -18.77 9.01
CA HIS A 328 -3.16 -18.62 8.78
C HIS A 328 -2.32 -18.56 10.07
N ILE A 329 -2.96 -18.28 11.21
CA ILE A 329 -2.26 -18.12 12.49
C ILE A 329 -2.07 -19.45 13.24
N LEU A 330 -2.97 -20.41 13.09
CA LEU A 330 -2.88 -21.73 13.72
C LEU A 330 -2.66 -22.81 12.65
N ASP A 331 -1.92 -23.86 13.02
CA ASP A 331 -1.67 -25.03 12.18
C ASP A 331 -2.85 -26.00 12.30
N TRP A 332 -3.87 -25.78 11.46
CA TRP A 332 -5.11 -26.54 11.46
C TRP A 332 -4.91 -27.94 10.86
N ASN A 333 -5.43 -28.97 11.52
CA ASN A 333 -5.36 -30.33 11.00
C ASN A 333 -6.31 -30.52 9.80
N GLN A 334 -5.77 -30.66 8.59
CA GLN A 334 -6.53 -30.85 7.34
C GLN A 334 -7.05 -32.29 7.13
N GLY A 335 -7.34 -33.03 8.21
CA GLY A 335 -7.83 -34.41 8.10
C GLY A 335 -9.24 -34.46 7.51
N TRP A 336 -9.43 -35.23 6.43
CA TRP A 336 -10.70 -35.37 5.69
C TRP A 336 -11.88 -35.93 6.52
N SER A 337 -11.64 -36.38 7.76
CA SER A 337 -12.63 -37.09 8.58
C SER A 337 -13.09 -36.33 9.83
N ASP A 338 -12.46 -35.20 10.16
CA ASP A 338 -12.70 -34.55 11.46
C ASP A 338 -13.70 -33.41 11.29
N LEU A 339 -14.96 -33.67 11.70
CA LEU A 339 -16.00 -32.66 11.89
C LEU A 339 -15.62 -31.57 12.92
N GLN A 340 -14.44 -31.68 13.53
CA GLN A 340 -13.84 -30.70 14.42
C GLN A 340 -12.39 -30.44 13.97
N LYS A 341 -12.15 -29.31 13.32
CA LYS A 341 -10.80 -28.85 13.00
C LYS A 341 -10.08 -28.48 14.30
N THR A 342 -9.07 -29.25 14.68
CA THR A 342 -8.20 -28.96 15.83
C THR A 342 -6.88 -28.36 15.36
N SER A 343 -6.31 -27.42 16.12
CA SER A 343 -4.98 -26.88 15.84
C SER A 343 -3.88 -27.76 16.47
N ARG A 344 -2.73 -27.86 15.79
CA ARG A 344 -1.53 -28.57 16.28
C ARG A 344 -0.70 -27.73 17.24
N ASN A 345 -0.83 -26.42 17.16
CA ASN A 345 -0.16 -25.42 17.97
C ASN A 345 -1.19 -24.56 18.75
N ARG A 346 -0.71 -23.82 19.74
CA ARG A 346 -1.51 -22.90 20.54
C ARG A 346 -1.04 -21.46 20.34
N PHE A 347 -1.89 -20.49 20.66
CA PHE A 347 -1.49 -19.07 20.62
C PHE A 347 -0.28 -18.77 21.51
N SER A 348 -0.13 -19.44 22.65
CA SER A 348 1.05 -19.30 23.52
C SER A 348 2.37 -19.69 22.85
N ASP A 349 2.30 -20.53 21.81
CA ASP A 349 3.47 -21.05 21.09
C ASP A 349 3.77 -20.24 19.82
N VAL A 350 2.80 -19.42 19.37
CA VAL A 350 2.82 -18.70 18.09
C VAL A 350 2.95 -17.20 18.29
N LEU A 351 2.26 -16.62 19.28
CA LEU A 351 2.20 -15.17 19.45
C LEU A 351 3.44 -14.63 20.18
N PRO A 352 3.93 -13.44 19.80
CA PRO A 352 5.02 -12.80 20.52
C PRO A 352 4.55 -12.17 21.83
N LEU A 353 5.47 -12.09 22.78
CA LEU A 353 5.22 -11.43 24.07
C LEU A 353 5.07 -9.90 23.94
N SER A 354 5.60 -9.30 22.88
CA SER A 354 5.51 -7.86 22.61
C SER A 354 4.15 -7.43 22.07
N LEU A 355 3.26 -8.38 21.74
CA LEU A 355 2.01 -8.09 21.04
C LEU A 355 1.07 -7.21 21.88
N GLU A 356 0.61 -6.12 21.27
CA GLU A 356 -0.31 -5.13 21.83
C GLU A 356 -1.72 -5.25 21.20
N SER A 357 -1.79 -5.61 19.91
CA SER A 357 -3.01 -5.70 19.12
C SER A 357 -3.01 -6.95 18.24
N LEU A 358 -4.09 -7.74 18.33
CA LEU A 358 -4.34 -8.90 17.47
C LEU A 358 -5.65 -8.71 16.70
N ILE A 359 -5.59 -8.82 15.37
CA ILE A 359 -6.76 -8.76 14.49
C ILE A 359 -6.82 -10.06 13.69
N LEU A 360 -7.91 -10.82 13.82
CA LEU A 360 -8.15 -12.03 13.05
C LEU A 360 -9.26 -11.79 12.03
N ASP A 361 -8.96 -11.95 10.75
CA ASP A 361 -9.93 -11.88 9.66
C ASP A 361 -10.41 -13.28 9.26
N GLY A 362 -11.51 -13.38 8.52
CA GLY A 362 -11.96 -14.63 7.91
C GLY A 362 -12.37 -15.75 8.89
N LEU A 363 -12.89 -15.42 10.07
CA LEU A 363 -13.35 -16.44 11.02
C LEU A 363 -14.52 -17.27 10.45
N GLU A 364 -14.33 -18.58 10.35
CA GLU A 364 -15.37 -19.55 9.99
C GLU A 364 -16.08 -20.13 11.23
N ILE A 365 -17.32 -20.58 11.06
CA ILE A 365 -18.13 -21.21 12.12
C ILE A 365 -17.38 -22.42 12.72
N GLU A 366 -16.73 -23.21 11.85
CA GLU A 366 -16.01 -24.42 12.23
C GLU A 366 -14.83 -24.17 13.17
N HIS A 367 -14.27 -22.95 13.20
CA HIS A 367 -13.12 -22.60 14.04
C HIS A 367 -13.51 -21.97 15.37
N THR A 368 -14.75 -21.49 15.51
CA THR A 368 -15.22 -20.71 16.68
C THR A 368 -14.90 -21.40 18.01
N THR A 369 -15.24 -22.69 18.12
CA THR A 369 -15.04 -23.47 19.35
C THR A 369 -13.57 -23.64 19.70
N GLU A 370 -12.71 -23.93 18.71
CA GLU A 370 -11.29 -24.15 18.96
C GLU A 370 -10.55 -22.84 19.21
N LEU A 371 -10.91 -21.77 18.51
CA LEU A 371 -10.39 -20.43 18.76
C LEU A 371 -10.79 -19.90 20.15
N ALA A 372 -12.04 -20.12 20.58
CA ALA A 372 -12.47 -19.75 21.93
C ALA A 372 -11.61 -20.44 23.00
N LYS A 373 -11.32 -21.74 22.85
CA LYS A 373 -10.38 -22.46 23.73
C LYS A 373 -8.98 -21.88 23.66
N ALA A 374 -8.47 -21.60 22.46
CA ALA A 374 -7.13 -21.04 22.28
C ALA A 374 -7.00 -19.67 22.95
N PHE A 375 -8.02 -18.80 22.86
CA PHE A 375 -8.07 -17.52 23.56
C PHE A 375 -8.19 -17.68 25.07
N LYS A 376 -9.01 -18.62 25.53
CA LYS A 376 -9.12 -18.94 26.95
C LYS A 376 -7.77 -19.35 27.54
N ASP A 377 -7.03 -20.21 26.84
CA ASP A 377 -5.69 -20.62 27.22
C ASP A 377 -4.71 -19.45 27.20
N LEU A 378 -4.76 -18.59 26.18
CA LEU A 378 -3.91 -17.41 26.06
C LEU A 378 -4.14 -16.39 27.20
N LEU A 379 -5.40 -16.09 27.51
CA LEU A 379 -5.78 -15.03 28.45
C LEU A 379 -5.73 -15.51 29.90
N LEU A 380 -6.12 -16.76 30.17
CA LEU A 380 -6.19 -17.32 31.53
C LEU A 380 -4.95 -18.15 31.91
N GLY A 381 -4.26 -18.78 30.96
CA GLY A 381 -3.29 -19.89 31.14
C GLY A 381 -1.93 -19.61 31.82
N GLY A 382 -1.82 -18.61 32.68
CA GLY A 382 -0.62 -18.40 33.51
C GLY A 382 0.61 -17.85 32.75
N LYS A 383 1.76 -18.55 32.83
CA LYS A 383 3.14 -18.00 32.69
C LYS A 383 3.54 -17.45 31.29
N TYR A 384 2.71 -17.64 30.26
CA TYR A 384 2.99 -17.28 28.85
C TYR A 384 1.83 -16.49 28.22
N ARG A 385 1.29 -15.53 28.96
CA ARG A 385 0.37 -14.52 28.42
C ARG A 385 1.13 -13.65 27.42
N CYS A 386 0.44 -13.10 26.41
CA CYS A 386 0.89 -11.86 25.79
C CYS A 386 0.57 -10.73 26.79
N PRO A 387 1.53 -10.32 27.66
CA PRO A 387 1.21 -9.43 28.78
C PRO A 387 0.79 -8.04 28.34
N ASN A 388 1.18 -7.63 27.13
CA ASN A 388 0.93 -6.31 26.59
C ASN A 388 -0.32 -6.25 25.70
N LEU A 389 -1.02 -7.39 25.51
CA LEU A 389 -2.20 -7.41 24.66
C LEU A 389 -3.26 -6.52 25.29
N THR A 390 -3.68 -5.50 24.55
CA THR A 390 -4.71 -4.53 24.97
C THR A 390 -5.90 -4.54 24.03
N TYR A 391 -5.73 -5.04 22.81
CA TYR A 391 -6.77 -5.03 21.78
C TYR A 391 -6.86 -6.38 21.06
N LEU A 392 -8.09 -6.91 20.98
CA LEU A 392 -8.45 -8.09 20.20
C LEU A 392 -9.62 -7.76 19.29
N GLU A 393 -9.44 -7.95 17.99
CA GLU A 393 -10.50 -7.82 17.01
C GLU A 393 -10.63 -9.09 16.19
N VAL A 394 -11.88 -9.51 15.99
CA VAL A 394 -12.20 -10.61 15.09
C VAL A 394 -13.15 -10.06 14.04
N LYS A 395 -12.88 -10.37 12.77
CA LYS A 395 -13.66 -9.95 11.60
C LYS A 395 -14.05 -11.14 10.73
N GLY A 396 -15.19 -11.01 10.07
CA GLY A 396 -15.71 -12.04 9.17
C GLY A 396 -17.11 -11.72 8.68
N ASN A 397 -17.72 -12.72 8.03
CA ASN A 397 -19.05 -12.65 7.42
C ASN A 397 -19.96 -13.65 8.14
N TRP A 398 -20.82 -13.19 9.03
CA TRP A 398 -21.48 -14.06 10.03
C TRP A 398 -23.00 -13.90 10.08
N MET A 399 -23.54 -13.22 9.08
CA MET A 399 -24.96 -13.00 8.95
C MET A 399 -25.64 -14.13 8.20
N HIS A 400 -26.90 -14.40 8.57
CA HIS A 400 -27.79 -15.23 7.78
C HIS A 400 -27.92 -14.63 6.37
N VAL A 401 -27.30 -15.26 5.37
CA VAL A 401 -27.37 -14.86 3.96
C VAL A 401 -28.83 -14.73 3.48
N HIS A 402 -29.72 -15.53 4.06
CA HIS A 402 -31.17 -15.49 3.79
C HIS A 402 -31.91 -14.24 4.33
N GLN A 403 -31.29 -13.46 5.22
CA GLN A 403 -31.81 -12.16 5.69
C GLN A 403 -31.06 -10.98 5.09
N SER A 404 -29.79 -11.17 4.69
CA SER A 404 -29.03 -10.22 3.88
C SER A 404 -29.36 -10.41 2.39
N THR A 405 -30.59 -10.12 2.03
CA THR A 405 -30.97 -10.15 0.63
C THR A 405 -30.17 -9.09 -0.15
N GLU A 406 -29.27 -9.55 -1.01
CA GLU A 406 -29.03 -8.90 -2.31
C GLU A 406 -30.36 -8.66 -3.07
N GLU A 407 -31.45 -9.34 -2.66
CA GLU A 407 -32.83 -9.26 -3.16
C GLU A 407 -33.76 -8.22 -2.48
N SER A 408 -33.40 -7.54 -1.38
CA SER A 408 -34.31 -6.54 -0.74
C SER A 408 -34.06 -5.16 -1.30
N ASN A 409 -35.05 -4.69 -2.05
CA ASN A 409 -35.10 -3.31 -2.54
C ASN A 409 -35.46 -2.29 -1.44
N ALA A 410 -35.59 -2.71 -0.17
CA ALA A 410 -35.93 -1.80 0.93
C ALA A 410 -34.80 -0.79 1.20
N LYS A 411 -35.18 0.48 1.41
CA LYS A 411 -34.27 1.56 1.81
C LYS A 411 -34.81 2.23 3.08
N PRO A 412 -34.05 2.28 4.20
CA PRO A 412 -32.72 1.69 4.38
C PRO A 412 -32.77 0.15 4.41
N ARG A 413 -31.68 -0.50 4.00
CA ARG A 413 -31.54 -1.96 4.07
C ARG A 413 -31.51 -2.40 5.54
N PRO A 414 -32.29 -3.43 5.94
CA PRO A 414 -32.26 -3.95 7.31
C PRO A 414 -30.90 -4.59 7.62
N ILE A 415 -30.47 -4.50 8.88
CA ILE A 415 -29.28 -5.19 9.37
C ILE A 415 -29.72 -6.62 9.76
N PRO A 416 -29.13 -7.68 9.18
CA PRO A 416 -29.47 -9.05 9.52
C PRO A 416 -29.14 -9.42 10.97
N ALA A 417 -29.76 -10.48 11.49
CA ALA A 417 -29.35 -11.06 12.76
C ALA A 417 -28.05 -11.88 12.61
N MET A 418 -27.18 -11.79 13.62
CA MET A 418 -25.98 -12.61 13.75
C MET A 418 -26.36 -14.07 14.05
N LEU A 419 -25.66 -15.03 13.45
CA LEU A 419 -25.85 -16.45 13.76
C LEU A 419 -25.58 -16.74 15.25
N GLU A 420 -26.31 -17.71 15.81
CA GLU A 420 -26.25 -18.04 17.24
C GLU A 420 -24.84 -18.46 17.67
N GLU A 421 -24.13 -19.22 16.84
CA GLU A 421 -22.77 -19.69 17.08
C GLU A 421 -21.77 -18.53 17.27
N PHE A 422 -21.91 -17.47 16.48
CA PHE A 422 -21.06 -16.28 16.61
C PHE A 422 -21.49 -15.38 17.76
N ALA A 423 -22.79 -15.37 18.12
CA ALA A 423 -23.29 -14.66 19.29
C ALA A 423 -22.75 -15.30 20.59
N ASP A 424 -22.74 -16.63 20.67
CA ASP A 424 -22.17 -17.38 21.80
C ASP A 424 -20.65 -17.18 21.88
N PHE A 425 -19.95 -17.30 20.74
CA PHE A 425 -18.52 -17.01 20.64
C PHE A 425 -18.17 -15.58 21.11
N LYS A 426 -18.97 -14.59 20.68
CA LYS A 426 -18.83 -13.19 21.10
C LYS A 426 -18.95 -13.05 22.62
N ALA A 427 -20.00 -13.62 23.20
CA ALA A 427 -20.28 -13.52 24.63
C ALA A 427 -19.17 -14.17 25.47
N GLU A 428 -18.64 -15.32 25.02
CA GLU A 428 -17.52 -15.99 25.67
C GLU A 428 -16.25 -15.13 25.64
N LEU A 429 -15.86 -14.59 24.48
CA LEU A 429 -14.67 -13.75 24.36
C LEU A 429 -14.81 -12.40 25.07
N GLU A 430 -15.96 -11.75 25.03
CA GLU A 430 -16.22 -10.51 25.77
C GLU A 430 -15.97 -10.70 27.27
N LEU A 431 -16.42 -11.83 27.83
CA LEU A 431 -16.21 -12.17 29.23
C LEU A 431 -14.72 -12.44 29.53
N LEU A 432 -14.04 -13.21 28.67
CA LEU A 432 -12.62 -13.52 28.83
C LEU A 432 -11.74 -12.27 28.74
N CYS A 433 -11.96 -11.42 27.74
CA CYS A 433 -11.20 -10.18 27.54
C CYS A 433 -11.45 -9.17 28.65
N SER A 434 -12.71 -9.00 29.09
CA SER A 434 -13.05 -8.10 30.20
C SER A 434 -12.37 -8.51 31.51
N ALA A 435 -12.22 -9.81 31.76
CA ALA A 435 -11.57 -10.32 32.97
C ALA A 435 -10.07 -9.97 33.06
N VAL A 436 -9.43 -9.67 31.94
CA VAL A 436 -8.00 -9.33 31.86
C VAL A 436 -7.73 -7.89 31.37
N GLY A 437 -8.77 -7.10 31.12
CA GLY A 437 -8.65 -5.70 30.69
C GLY A 437 -8.30 -5.51 29.21
N VAL A 438 -8.59 -6.49 28.36
CA VAL A 438 -8.42 -6.40 26.90
C VAL A 438 -9.68 -5.84 26.27
N GLU A 439 -9.55 -4.84 25.39
CA GLU A 439 -10.65 -4.37 24.54
C GLU A 439 -10.93 -5.42 23.46
N PHE A 440 -12.19 -5.85 23.36
CA PHE A 440 -12.62 -6.83 22.37
C PHE A 440 -13.64 -6.21 21.40
N ARG A 441 -13.46 -6.49 20.11
CA ARG A 441 -14.43 -6.14 19.06
C ARG A 441 -14.67 -7.31 18.12
N LEU A 442 -15.95 -7.60 17.89
CA LEU A 442 -16.40 -8.52 16.86
C LEU A 442 -17.07 -7.69 15.75
N ARG A 443 -16.51 -7.69 14.53
CA ARG A 443 -17.01 -6.88 13.41
C ARG A 443 -17.42 -7.74 12.23
N ASP A 444 -18.69 -7.60 11.88
CA ASP A 444 -19.24 -8.24 10.70
C ASP A 444 -19.04 -7.33 9.48
N LEU A 445 -18.25 -7.79 8.50
CA LEU A 445 -17.91 -7.01 7.31
C LEU A 445 -19.12 -6.75 6.41
N HIS A 446 -20.11 -7.65 6.42
CA HIS A 446 -21.34 -7.51 5.67
C HIS A 446 -22.22 -6.37 6.23
N VAL A 447 -22.30 -6.23 7.56
CA VAL A 447 -23.00 -5.11 8.21
C VAL A 447 -22.36 -3.78 7.84
N GLU A 448 -21.03 -3.74 7.76
CA GLU A 448 -20.32 -2.52 7.41
C GLU A 448 -20.57 -2.07 5.98
N ASP A 449 -20.60 -3.02 5.05
CA ASP A 449 -21.01 -2.76 3.67
C ASP A 449 -22.46 -2.24 3.61
N ILE A 450 -23.39 -2.86 4.34
CA ILE A 450 -24.78 -2.37 4.43
C ILE A 450 -24.83 -0.94 4.97
N ILE A 451 -24.13 -0.64 6.07
CA ILE A 451 -24.09 0.70 6.67
C ILE A 451 -23.51 1.71 5.68
N LYS A 452 -22.41 1.36 5.01
CA LYS A 452 -21.75 2.21 3.99
C LYS A 452 -22.70 2.49 2.84
N ARG A 453 -23.38 1.47 2.30
CA ARG A 453 -24.38 1.62 1.23
C ARG A 453 -25.58 2.47 1.68
N ASN A 454 -26.12 2.24 2.87
CA ASN A 454 -27.23 3.03 3.43
C ASN A 454 -26.85 4.52 3.58
N ARG A 455 -25.61 4.82 4.02
CA ARG A 455 -25.10 6.20 4.10
C ARG A 455 -24.98 6.86 2.72
N SER A 456 -24.50 6.13 1.72
CA SER A 456 -24.42 6.64 0.33
C SER A 456 -25.82 6.99 -0.22
N TYR A 457 -26.86 6.23 0.12
CA TYR A 457 -28.23 6.54 -0.31
C TYR A 457 -28.84 7.76 0.41
N GLY A 458 -28.49 8.00 1.68
CA GLY A 458 -28.94 9.19 2.42
C GLY A 458 -28.51 10.51 1.77
N PHE A 459 -27.32 10.55 1.16
CA PHE A 459 -26.81 11.74 0.47
C PHE A 459 -27.53 12.07 -0.85
N TRP A 460 -28.24 11.11 -1.45
CA TRP A 460 -28.97 11.32 -2.71
C TRP A 460 -30.45 11.70 -2.49
N SER A 461 -30.96 11.57 -1.26
CA SER A 461 -32.36 11.90 -0.94
C SER A 461 -32.60 13.41 -0.71
N ASP A 462 -31.54 14.19 -0.47
CA ASP A 462 -31.64 15.64 -0.21
C ASP A 462 -31.24 16.50 -1.44
N ALA A 463 -31.06 15.88 -2.61
CA ALA A 463 -30.64 16.54 -3.85
C ALA A 463 -31.64 16.36 -5.02
N LEU A 464 -32.93 16.19 -4.72
CA LEU A 464 -34.03 16.28 -5.70
C LEU A 464 -35.10 17.27 -5.27
#